data_AF-A0A9E4VPA3-F1
#
_entry.id   AF-A0A9E4VPA3-F1
#
_cell.length_a   1.000
_cell.length_b   1.000
_cell.length_c   1.000
_cell.angle_alpha   90.00
_cell.angle_beta   90.00
_cell.angle_gamma   90.00
#
_symmetry.space_group_name_H-M   'P 1'
#
loop_
_entity.id
_entity.type
_entity.pdbx_description
1 polymer ?
#
loop_
_entity_poly.entity_id
_entity_poly.type
_entity_poly.pdbx_seq_one_letter_code
_entity_poly.pdbx_strand_id
1 'polypeptide(L)'
;MVKAKKPNLDQLRELVQRASRENPHLTTRLEKAAFLLLLRPIVSLGDQRFQVGSEDGLRHYEIVNGHCQCHDYLRHGAGHPCKHRLALAFHHRLECSELPFPSREPKSQLENP
;
A
#
# COMPACT_ATOMS: atom_id res chain seq x y z
N MET A 1 18.21 -13.99 0.97
CA MET A 1 16.84 -14.23 0.45
C MET A 1 15.86 -13.85 1.54
N VAL A 2 15.16 -12.72 1.40
CA VAL A 2 14.13 -12.31 2.39
C VAL A 2 12.89 -13.13 2.10
N LYS A 3 12.50 -14.02 3.03
CA LYS A 3 11.23 -14.77 2.93
C LYS A 3 10.08 -13.77 3.08
N ALA A 4 9.25 -13.61 2.04
CA ALA A 4 8.01 -12.85 2.13
C ALA A 4 7.08 -13.53 3.15
N LYS A 5 6.86 -12.86 4.28
CA LYS A 5 5.89 -13.28 5.30
C LYS A 5 4.49 -12.93 4.78
N LYS A 6 3.56 -13.89 4.82
CA LYS A 6 2.18 -13.66 4.35
C LYS A 6 1.52 -12.60 5.25
N PRO A 7 0.86 -11.57 4.68
CA PRO A 7 0.14 -10.58 5.47
C PRO A 7 -0.95 -11.25 6.32
N ASN A 8 -1.08 -10.84 7.59
CA ASN A 8 -2.19 -11.31 8.43
C ASN A 8 -3.50 -10.76 7.86
N LEU A 9 -4.41 -11.67 7.48
CA LEU A 9 -5.68 -11.34 6.83
C LEU A 9 -6.54 -10.41 7.69
N ASP A 10 -6.47 -10.52 9.02
CA ASP A 10 -7.24 -9.66 9.92
C ASP A 10 -6.71 -8.22 9.94
N GLN A 11 -5.39 -8.04 9.91
CA GLN A 11 -4.77 -6.71 9.79
C GLN A 11 -5.14 -6.04 8.46
N LEU A 12 -5.14 -6.81 7.36
CA LEU A 12 -5.59 -6.28 6.07
C LEU A 12 -7.07 -5.90 6.11
N ARG A 13 -7.92 -6.73 6.72
CA ARG A 13 -9.35 -6.43 6.86
C ARG A 13 -9.59 -5.15 7.64
N GLU A 14 -8.92 -4.98 8.77
CA GLU A 14 -9.01 -3.76 9.59
C GLU A 14 -8.54 -2.53 8.79
N LEU A 15 -7.41 -2.65 8.09
CA LEU A 15 -6.85 -1.58 7.30
C LEU A 15 -7.79 -1.13 6.17
N VAL A 16 -8.41 -2.09 5.47
CA VAL A 16 -9.39 -1.82 4.42
C VAL A 16 -10.64 -1.18 5.00
N GLN A 17 -11.21 -1.74 6.08
CA GLN A 17 -12.41 -1.21 6.71
C GLN A 17 -12.20 0.23 7.19
N ARG A 18 -11.07 0.51 7.83
CA ARG A 18 -10.72 1.86 8.27
C ARG A 18 -10.57 2.81 7.08
N ALA A 19 -9.80 2.43 6.06
CA ALA A 19 -9.58 3.27 4.88
C ALA A 19 -10.90 3.57 4.13
N SER A 20 -11.80 2.59 4.05
CA SER A 20 -13.12 2.74 3.42
C SER A 20 -14.04 3.66 4.22
N ARG A 21 -14.00 3.61 5.56
CA ARG A 21 -14.74 4.56 6.42
C ARG A 21 -14.22 5.99 6.25
N GLU A 22 -12.90 6.16 6.20
CA GLU A 22 -12.26 7.46 6.01
C GLU A 22 -12.48 7.99 4.57
N ASN A 23 -12.62 7.11 3.58
CA ASN A 23 -12.77 7.47 2.17
C ASN A 23 -13.87 6.65 1.48
N PRO A 24 -15.16 6.89 1.77
CA PRO A 24 -16.26 6.05 1.26
C PRO A 24 -16.30 5.94 -0.27
N HIS A 25 -15.95 7.02 -0.97
CA HIS A 25 -15.88 7.09 -2.43
C HIS A 25 -14.77 6.23 -3.05
N LEU A 26 -13.86 5.68 -2.24
CA LEU A 26 -12.79 4.78 -2.67
C LEU A 26 -13.02 3.33 -2.28
N THR A 27 -14.12 2.99 -1.58
CA THR A 27 -14.37 1.65 -1.02
C THR A 27 -14.10 0.53 -2.02
N THR A 28 -14.70 0.57 -3.20
CA THR A 28 -14.48 -0.45 -4.24
C THR A 28 -13.03 -0.51 -4.72
N ARG A 29 -12.32 0.62 -4.78
CA ARG A 29 -10.89 0.64 -5.15
C ARG A 29 -10.02 0.04 -4.06
N LEU A 30 -10.35 0.29 -2.79
CA LEU A 30 -9.66 -0.26 -1.64
C LEU A 30 -9.86 -1.78 -1.54
N GLU A 31 -11.08 -2.27 -1.76
CA GLU A 31 -11.36 -3.72 -1.81
C GLU A 31 -10.60 -4.39 -2.96
N LYS A 32 -10.59 -3.78 -4.15
CA LYS A 32 -9.80 -4.28 -5.28
C LYS A 32 -8.30 -4.24 -5.00
N ALA A 33 -7.81 -3.25 -4.28
CA ALA A 33 -6.41 -3.19 -3.87
C ALA A 33 -6.04 -4.33 -2.90
N ALA A 34 -6.91 -4.63 -1.93
CA ALA A 34 -6.75 -5.77 -1.04
C ALA A 34 -6.77 -7.10 -1.80
N PHE A 35 -7.65 -7.24 -2.80
CA PHE A 35 -7.65 -8.39 -3.70
C PHE A 35 -6.29 -8.56 -4.42
N LEU A 36 -5.74 -7.48 -4.97
CA LEU A 36 -4.44 -7.54 -5.64
C LEU A 36 -3.33 -7.95 -4.67
N LEU A 37 -3.31 -7.37 -3.46
CA LEU A 37 -2.33 -7.73 -2.43
C LEU A 37 -2.39 -9.22 -2.05
N LEU A 38 -3.59 -9.80 -1.97
CA LEU A 38 -3.78 -11.20 -1.56
C LEU A 38 -3.47 -12.20 -2.67
N LEU A 39 -3.81 -11.86 -3.93
CA LEU A 39 -3.87 -12.84 -5.02
C LEU A 39 -2.89 -12.58 -6.15
N ARG A 40 -2.19 -11.45 -6.15
CA ARG A 40 -1.27 -11.05 -7.22
C ARG A 40 0.13 -10.77 -6.66
N PRO A 41 1.18 -11.06 -7.45
CA PRO A 41 2.54 -10.75 -7.02
C PRO A 41 2.72 -9.23 -6.91
N ILE A 42 3.35 -8.82 -5.82
CA ILE A 42 3.93 -7.50 -5.63
C ILE A 42 5.42 -7.71 -5.41
N VAL A 43 6.24 -7.24 -6.35
CA VAL A 43 7.68 -7.49 -6.36
C VAL A 43 8.41 -6.15 -6.32
N SER A 44 9.31 -5.98 -5.36
CA SER A 44 10.25 -4.86 -5.36
C SER A 44 11.35 -5.12 -6.39
N LEU A 45 11.54 -4.19 -7.32
CA LEU A 45 12.58 -4.24 -8.34
C LEU A 45 13.83 -3.39 -7.97
N GLY A 46 13.84 -2.77 -6.78
CA GLY A 46 14.86 -1.81 -6.37
C GLY A 46 14.53 -0.36 -6.76
N ASP A 47 15.28 0.61 -6.25
CA ASP A 47 15.20 2.03 -6.66
C ASP A 47 13.78 2.63 -6.74
N GLN A 48 12.96 2.38 -5.71
CA GLN A 48 11.55 2.82 -5.65
C GLN A 48 10.68 2.34 -6.83
N ARG A 49 11.07 1.21 -7.44
CA ARG A 49 10.34 0.54 -8.51
C ARG A 49 9.71 -0.75 -8.01
N PHE A 50 8.42 -0.90 -8.28
CA PHE A 50 7.64 -2.07 -7.90
C PHE A 50 6.86 -2.60 -9.08
N GLN A 51 6.72 -3.91 -9.17
CA GLN A 51 5.86 -4.60 -10.13
C GLN A 51 4.64 -5.18 -9.41
N VAL A 52 3.44 -4.86 -9.89
CA VAL A 52 2.16 -5.30 -9.31
C VAL A 52 1.36 -6.04 -10.36
N GLY A 53 0.93 -7.27 -10.07
CA GLY A 53 0.06 -8.04 -10.96
C GLY A 53 -1.32 -7.40 -11.17
N SER A 54 -1.90 -7.62 -12.34
CA SER A 54 -3.24 -7.15 -12.72
C SER A 54 -4.35 -8.01 -12.11
N GLU A 55 -5.59 -7.49 -12.18
CA GLU A 55 -6.79 -8.22 -11.71
C GLU A 55 -7.02 -9.52 -12.49
N ASP A 56 -6.78 -9.51 -13.80
CA ASP A 56 -6.89 -10.68 -14.68
C ASP A 56 -5.73 -11.70 -14.50
N GLY A 57 -4.66 -11.33 -13.80
CA GLY A 57 -3.49 -12.19 -13.59
C GLY A 57 -2.60 -12.40 -14.81
N LEU A 58 -2.89 -11.75 -15.94
CA LEU A 58 -2.14 -11.91 -17.20
C LEU A 58 -1.07 -10.84 -17.39
N ARG A 59 -1.23 -9.69 -16.72
CA ARG A 59 -0.40 -8.50 -16.90
C ARG A 59 0.22 -8.08 -15.58
N HIS A 60 1.27 -7.28 -15.69
CA HIS A 60 1.85 -6.59 -14.55
C HIS A 60 1.97 -5.12 -14.90
N TYR A 61 1.80 -4.27 -13.90
CA TYR A 61 2.00 -2.84 -14.00
C TYR A 61 3.15 -2.44 -13.10
N GLU A 62 3.98 -1.54 -13.58
CA GLU A 62 5.05 -0.99 -12.76
C GLU A 62 4.60 0.30 -12.07
N ILE A 63 5.14 0.48 -10.88
CA ILE A 63 5.08 1.72 -10.11
C ILE A 63 6.52 2.19 -9.96
N VAL A 64 6.84 3.36 -10.52
CA VAL A 64 8.17 3.96 -10.48
C VAL A 64 8.04 5.31 -9.77
N ASN A 65 8.76 5.51 -8.66
CA ASN A 65 8.70 6.75 -7.89
C ASN A 65 7.26 7.17 -7.52
N GLY A 66 6.39 6.19 -7.24
CA GLY A 66 4.98 6.42 -6.91
C GLY A 66 4.04 6.65 -8.10
N HIS A 67 4.54 6.69 -9.34
CA HIS A 67 3.76 6.79 -10.58
C HIS A 67 3.44 5.41 -11.13
N CYS A 68 2.18 5.11 -11.42
CA CYS A 68 1.77 3.79 -11.93
C CYS A 68 1.54 3.82 -13.44
N GLN A 69 1.94 2.75 -14.14
CA GLN A 69 1.74 2.62 -15.59
C GLN A 69 0.33 2.14 -15.99
N CYS A 70 -0.57 1.90 -15.03
CA CYS A 70 -1.90 1.41 -15.36
C CYS A 70 -2.77 2.50 -16.01
N HIS A 71 -3.73 2.08 -16.84
CA HIS A 71 -4.62 2.99 -17.56
C HIS A 71 -5.35 4.01 -16.65
N ASP A 72 -5.82 3.59 -15.47
CA ASP A 72 -6.49 4.47 -14.50
C ASP A 72 -5.58 5.63 -14.04
N TYR A 73 -4.28 5.36 -13.86
CA TYR A 73 -3.31 6.39 -13.49
C TYR A 73 -2.98 7.30 -14.67
N LEU A 74 -2.79 6.74 -15.86
CA LEU A 74 -2.52 7.54 -17.06
C LEU A 74 -3.66 8.51 -17.37
N ARG A 75 -4.89 8.13 -17.05
CA ARG A 75 -6.09 8.97 -17.26
C ARG A 75 -6.26 10.07 -16.22
N HIS A 76 -5.96 9.79 -14.95
CA HIS A 76 -6.33 10.67 -13.84
C HIS A 76 -5.14 11.29 -13.09
N GLY A 77 -3.92 10.79 -13.33
CA GLY A 77 -2.69 11.30 -12.72
C GLY A 77 -2.55 11.00 -11.22
N ALA A 78 -1.61 11.70 -10.58
CA ALA A 78 -1.18 11.42 -9.21
C ALA A 78 -2.26 11.68 -8.15
N GLY A 79 -3.17 12.62 -8.40
CA GLY A 79 -4.26 12.99 -7.49
C GLY A 79 -5.35 11.93 -7.34
N HIS A 80 -5.34 10.90 -8.19
CA HIS A 80 -6.31 9.81 -8.14
C HIS A 80 -5.64 8.48 -7.78
N PRO A 81 -6.03 7.84 -6.66
CA PRO A 81 -5.40 6.60 -6.24
C PRO A 81 -5.92 5.43 -7.08
N CYS A 82 -5.06 4.88 -7.95
CA CYS A 82 -5.35 3.63 -8.63
C CYS A 82 -5.19 2.44 -7.67
N LYS A 83 -5.88 1.34 -7.98
CA LYS A 83 -5.84 0.12 -7.16
C LYS A 83 -4.43 -0.44 -6.95
N HIS A 84 -3.52 -0.29 -7.91
CA HIS A 84 -2.14 -0.78 -7.78
C HIS A 84 -1.33 0.04 -6.77
N ARG A 85 -1.46 1.37 -6.78
CA ARG A 85 -0.82 2.25 -5.78
C ARG A 85 -1.40 2.00 -4.38
N LEU A 86 -2.71 1.76 -4.29
CA LEU A 86 -3.35 1.39 -3.03
C LEU A 86 -2.87 0.00 -2.53
N ALA A 87 -2.71 -0.97 -3.42
CA ALA A 87 -2.21 -2.30 -3.06
C ALA A 87 -0.77 -2.23 -2.52
N LEU A 88 0.08 -1.44 -3.18
CA LEU A 88 1.44 -1.16 -2.70
C LEU A 88 1.44 -0.41 -1.35
N ALA A 89 0.51 0.54 -1.15
CA ALA A 89 0.37 1.21 0.13
C ALA A 89 -0.03 0.24 1.27
N PHE A 90 -0.94 -0.70 1.00
CA PHE A 90 -1.28 -1.76 1.96
C PHE A 90 -0.09 -2.69 2.22
N HIS A 91 0.64 -3.10 1.18
CA HIS A 91 1.85 -3.90 1.29
C HIS A 91 2.84 -3.25 2.26
N HIS A 92 3.20 -1.99 2.04
CA HIS A 92 4.11 -1.25 2.91
C HIS A 92 3.60 -1.08 4.33
N ARG A 93 2.30 -0.80 4.54
CA ARG A 93 1.74 -0.67 5.89
C ARG A 93 1.82 -1.98 6.67
N LEU A 94 1.59 -3.10 6.00
CA LEU A 94 1.63 -4.42 6.64
C LEU A 94 3.07 -4.87 6.91
N GLU A 95 4.00 -4.60 6.00
CA GLU A 95 5.44 -4.83 6.24
C GLU A 95 6.01 -3.93 7.34
N CYS A 96 5.59 -2.66 7.40
CA CYS A 96 6.10 -1.69 8.36
C CYS A 96 5.46 -1.85 9.76
N SER A 97 4.30 -2.50 9.87
CA SER A 97 3.66 -2.82 11.17
C SER A 97 4.47 -3.76 12.05
N GLU A 98 5.55 -4.37 11.52
CA GLU A 98 6.48 -5.22 12.27
C GLU A 98 7.72 -4.48 12.79
N LEU A 99 7.88 -3.17 12.49
CA LEU A 99 8.85 -2.33 13.18
C LEU A 99 8.22 -1.84 14.49
N PRO A 100 8.94 -1.91 15.64
CA PRO A 100 8.45 -1.30 16.86
C PRO A 100 8.17 0.16 16.57
N PHE A 101 6.91 0.57 16.79
CA PHE A 101 6.53 1.97 16.77
C PHE A 101 7.55 2.72 17.63
N PRO A 102 8.29 3.72 17.11
CA PRO A 102 8.97 4.63 18.01
C PRO A 102 7.86 5.30 18.81
N SER A 103 7.77 4.93 20.09
CA SER A 103 7.01 5.66 21.08
C SER A 103 7.35 7.13 20.88
N ARG A 104 6.36 7.94 20.52
CA ARG A 104 6.48 9.39 20.66
C ARG A 104 6.71 9.64 22.14
N GLU A 105 7.96 9.74 22.55
CA GLU A 105 8.27 10.31 23.85
C GLU A 105 7.67 11.72 23.83
N PRO A 106 6.81 12.06 24.81
CA PRO A 106 6.36 13.43 24.93
C PRO A 106 7.61 14.28 25.15
N LYS A 107 7.78 15.32 24.34
CA LYS A 107 8.83 16.33 24.55
C LYS A 107 8.64 16.89 25.97
N SER A 108 9.41 16.41 26.93
CA SER A 108 9.61 17.12 28.19
C SER A 108 10.29 18.42 27.81
N GLN A 109 9.57 19.52 28.01
CA GLN A 109 10.17 20.84 27.97
C GLN A 109 11.13 20.93 29.16
N LEU A 110 12.40 20.69 28.90
CA LEU A 110 13.50 21.13 29.76
C LEU A 110 14.56 21.72 28.85
N GLU A 111 14.67 23.04 28.91
CA GLU A 111 15.85 23.89 28.64
C GLU A 111 15.37 25.33 28.90
N ASN A 112 15.52 25.84 30.13
CA ASN A 112 16.69 26.55 30.71
C ASN A 112 16.85 27.97 30.14
N PRO A 113 17.50 28.93 30.83
CA PRO A 113 18.12 28.92 32.16
C PRO A 113 17.53 29.93 33.17
#